data_AF-A0A7X7TKU2-F1
#
_entry.id   AF-A0A7X7TKU2-F1
#
_cell.length_a   1.000
_cell.length_b   1.000
_cell.length_c   1.000
_cell.angle_alpha   90.00
_cell.angle_beta   90.00
_cell.angle_gamma   90.00
#
_symmetry.space_group_name_H-M   'P 1'
#
loop_
_entity.id
_entity.type
_entity.pdbx_description
1 polymer ?
#
loop_
_entity_poly.entity_id
_entity_poly.type
_entity_poly.pdbx_seq_one_letter_code
_entity_poly.pdbx_strand_id
1 'polypeptide(L)' 'EATELHASRRLASYNVDVRDENDELIARFTGTVYKKKEKLNFKNG' A
#
# COMPACT_ATOMS: atom_id res chain seq x y z
N GLU A 1 -3.35 -9.40 0.46
CA GLU A 1 -3.64 -8.57 -0.72
C GLU A 1 -3.72 -7.09 -0.35
N ALA A 2 -3.23 -6.18 -1.20
CA ALA A 2 -3.32 -4.74 -0.96
C ALA A 2 -4.37 -4.09 -1.88
N THR A 3 -5.42 -3.50 -1.31
CA THR A 3 -6.49 -2.79 -2.02
C THR A 3 -6.36 -1.29 -1.81
N GLU A 4 -6.33 -0.51 -2.90
CA GLU A 4 -6.40 0.96 -2.82
C GLU A 4 -7.81 1.40 -2.44
N LEU A 5 -7.92 2.22 -1.39
CA LEU A 5 -9.20 2.80 -0.96
C LEU A 5 -9.42 4.19 -1.56
N HIS A 6 -8.36 4.99 -1.62
CA HIS A 6 -8.39 6.35 -2.10
C HIS A 6 -6.98 6.78 -2.49
N ALA A 7 -6.85 7.40 -3.66
CA ALA A 7 -5.61 8.03 -4.09
C ALA A 7 -5.87 9.46 -4.58
N SER A 8 -5.08 10.38 -4.04
CA SER A 8 -5.00 11.78 -4.46
C SER A 8 -3.58 12.10 -4.92
N ARG A 9 -3.35 13.36 -5.34
CA ARG A 9 -2.04 13.81 -5.82
C ARG A 9 -0.90 13.62 -4.81
N ARG A 10 -1.18 13.65 -3.50
CA ARG A 10 -0.16 13.61 -2.44
C ARG A 10 -0.41 12.55 -1.36
N LEU A 11 -1.64 12.11 -1.17
CA LEU A 11 -2.00 11.11 -0.16
C LEU A 11 -2.71 9.94 -0.82
N ALA A 12 -2.39 8.73 -0.39
CA ALA A 12 -3.13 7.54 -0.75
C ALA A 12 -3.33 6.67 0.49
N SER A 13 -4.39 5.87 0.48
CA SER A 13 -4.70 4.93 1.57
C SER A 13 -4.98 3.56 0.99
N TYR A 14 -4.47 2.54 1.67
CA TYR A 14 -4.57 1.15 1.25
C TYR A 14 -5.00 0.28 2.42
N ASN A 15 -5.82 -0.72 2.13
CA ASN A 15 -6.02 -1.85 3.02
C ASN A 15 -5.11 -2.99 2.59
N VAL A 16 -4.41 -3.59 3.54
CA VAL A 16 -3.62 -4.80 3.33
C VAL A 16 -4.24 -5.92 4.14
N ASP A 17 -4.83 -6.87 3.43
CA ASP A 17 -5.43 -8.08 3.97
C ASP A 17 -4.36 -9.16 4.08
N VAL A 18 -4.19 -9.71 5.27
CA VAL A 18 -3.31 -10.86 5.52
C VAL A 18 -4.21 -12.07 5.73
N ARG A 19 -3.98 -13.11 4.93
CA ARG A 19 -4.75 -14.35 4.95
C ARG A 19 -3.84 -15.53 5.23
N ASP A 20 -4.40 -16.60 5.79
CA ASP A 20 -3.70 -17.86 6.01
C ASP A 20 -3.71 -18.77 4.75
N GLU A 21 -3.23 -20.00 4.87
CA GLU A 21 -3.22 -20.99 3.79
C GLU A 21 -4.61 -21.44 3.30
N ASN A 22 -5.66 -21.19 4.08
CA ASN A 22 -7.04 -21.54 3.76
C ASN A 22 -7.83 -20.35 3.21
N ASP A 23 -7.15 -19.24 2.88
CA ASP A 23 -7.73 -17.96 2.49
C ASP A 23 -8.56 -17.26 3.59
N GLU A 24 -8.44 -17.68 4.85
CA GLU A 24 -9.10 -17.02 5.97
C GLU A 24 -8.42 -15.69 6.30
N LEU A 25 -9.19 -14.62 6.45
CA LEU A 25 -8.66 -13.30 6.80
C LEU A 25 -8.25 -13.26 8.27
N ILE A 26 -6.95 -13.23 8.53
CA ILE A 26 -6.39 -13.25 9.89
C ILE A 26 -5.97 -11.87 10.40
N ALA A 27 -5.72 -10.90 9.50
CA ALA A 27 -5.47 -9.51 9.88
C ALA A 27 -5.76 -8.53 8.73
N ARG A 28 -6.04 -7.27 9.08
CA ARG A 28 -6.16 -6.18 8.14
C ARG A 28 -5.42 -4.94 8.65
N PHE A 29 -4.55 -4.40 7.81
CA PHE A 29 -3.84 -3.16 8.08
C PHE A 29 -4.36 -2.06 7.17
N THR A 30 -4.69 -0.90 7.74
CA THR A 30 -4.99 0.29 6.95
C THR A 30 -3.80 1.24 7.01
N GLY A 31 -3.12 1.40 5.87
CA GLY A 31 -1.98 2.30 5.73
C GLY A 31 -2.37 3.57 5.01
N THR A 32 -1.94 4.73 5.52
CA THR A 32 -1.96 5.99 4.76
C THR A 32 -0.53 6.36 4.38
N VAL A 33 -0.31 6.68 3.12
CA VAL A 33 1.00 6.98 2.55
C VAL A 33 1.02 8.37 1.92
N TYR A 34 2.20 9.00 1.95
CA TYR A 34 2.46 10.26 1.28
C TYR A 34 3.26 10.03 0.00
N LYS A 35 2.75 10.50 -1.14
CA LYS A 35 3.44 10.44 -2.43
C LYS A 35 4.42 11.60 -2.54
N LYS A 36 5.72 11.30 -2.41
CA LYS A 36 6.78 12.29 -2.61
C LYS A 36 6.73 12.81 -4.05
N LYS A 37 6.90 14.14 -4.22
CA LYS A 37 6.89 14.80 -5.53
C LYS A 37 8.12 14.45 -6.38
N GLU A 38 9.25 14.23 -5.70
CA GLU A 38 10.52 13.90 -6.34
C GLU A 38 10.55 12.42 -6.74
N LYS A 39 10.93 12.15 -7.98
CA LYS A 39 11.23 10.79 -8.43
C LYS A 39 12.55 10.36 -7.80
N LEU A 40 12.58 9.17 -7.20
CA LEU A 40 13.84 8.55 -6.80
C LEU A 40 14.53 8.03 -8.07
N ASN A 41 15.66 8.62 -8.42
CA ASN A 41 16.52 8.10 -9.48
C ASN A 41 17.33 6.95 -8.90
N PHE A 42 16.83 5.73 -9.02
CA PHE A 42 17.63 4.54 -8.75
C PHE A 42 18.62 4.40 -9.90
N LYS A 43 19.87 4.83 -9.69
CA LYS A 43 20.96 4.44 -10.60
C LYS A 43 21.25 2.98 -10.34
N ASN A 44 21.05 2.14 -11.35
CA ASN A 44 21.59 0.79 -11.35
C ASN A 44 23.12 0.92 -11.27
N GLY A 45 23.71 0.38 -10.20
CA GLY A 45 25.16 0.26 -10.05
C GLY A 45 25.74 -0.76 -11.02
#